data_AF-A0A2A4K1T0-F1
#
_entry.id   AF-A0A2A4K1T0-F1
#
_cell.length_a   1.000
_cell.length_b   1.000
_cell.length_c   1.000
_cell.angle_alpha   90.00
_cell.angle_beta   90.00
_cell.angle_gamma   90.00
#
_symmetry.space_group_name_H-M   'P 1'
#
loop_
_entity.id
_entity.type
_entity.pdbx_description
1 polymer ?
#
loop_
_entity_poly.entity_id
_entity_poly.type
_entity_poly.pdbx_seq_one_letter_code
_entity_poly.pdbx_strand_id
1 'polypeptide(L)'
;MKVFILLCVLALVSLSYCKPEPEECYYDSRGLCIGECEPGTYAYTSNCDLMMTPEPTCDNPSPQEEEAPCDYSACYCKAPTVRDSSTGKCVPQEQCPKKKD
;
A
#
# COMPACT_ATOMS: atom_id res chain seq x y z
N MET A 1 14.06 -10.14 40.17
CA MET A 1 15.03 -10.56 39.13
C MET A 1 14.47 -11.61 38.17
N LYS A 2 14.00 -12.77 38.62
CA LYS A 2 13.47 -13.85 37.74
C LYS A 2 12.31 -13.41 36.84
N VAL A 3 11.35 -12.65 37.37
CA VAL A 3 10.20 -12.11 36.61
C VAL A 3 10.65 -11.12 35.52
N PHE A 4 11.64 -10.30 35.82
CA PHE A 4 12.20 -9.34 34.87
C PHE A 4 12.91 -10.04 33.70
N ILE A 5 13.68 -11.07 33.99
CA ILE A 5 14.35 -11.89 32.96
C ILE A 5 13.30 -12.56 32.06
N LEU A 6 12.22 -13.09 32.66
CA LEU A 6 11.16 -13.77 31.91
C LEU A 6 10.40 -12.80 30.98
N LEU A 7 10.14 -11.56 31.43
CA LEU A 7 9.56 -10.50 30.60
C LEU A 7 10.48 -10.08 29.45
N CYS A 8 11.79 -9.94 29.69
CA CYS A 8 12.74 -9.62 28.63
C CYS A 8 12.83 -10.71 27.56
N VAL A 9 12.80 -12.00 27.96
CA VAL A 9 12.81 -13.11 27.01
C VAL A 9 11.53 -13.12 26.17
N LEU A 10 10.36 -12.89 26.79
CA LEU A 10 9.09 -12.79 26.05
C LEU A 10 9.08 -11.63 25.05
N ALA A 11 9.60 -10.47 25.43
CA ALA A 11 9.70 -9.30 24.53
C ALA A 11 10.64 -9.55 23.34
N LEU A 12 11.78 -10.23 23.55
CA LEU A 12 12.70 -10.59 22.47
C LEU A 12 12.09 -11.61 21.51
N VAL A 13 11.32 -12.58 22.03
CA VAL A 13 10.61 -13.56 21.20
C VAL A 13 9.47 -12.91 20.41
N SER A 14 8.75 -11.95 20.98
CA SER A 14 7.70 -11.23 20.23
C SER A 14 8.28 -10.37 19.10
N LEU A 15 9.43 -9.74 19.32
CA LEU A 15 10.11 -8.96 18.28
C LEU A 15 10.67 -9.84 17.16
N SER A 16 11.15 -11.05 17.48
CA SER A 16 11.64 -11.99 16.45
C SER A 16 10.52 -12.62 15.60
N TYR A 17 9.28 -12.59 16.08
CA TYR A 17 8.10 -13.06 15.34
C TYR A 17 7.45 -11.98 14.48
N CYS A 18 7.96 -10.74 14.49
CA CYS A 18 7.54 -9.70 13.55
C CYS A 18 8.06 -10.07 12.16
N LYS A 19 7.30 -10.89 11.42
CA LYS A 19 7.52 -11.07 10.00
C LYS A 19 7.17 -9.74 9.30
N PRO A 20 8.04 -9.20 8.44
CA PRO A 20 7.58 -8.17 7.52
C PRO A 20 6.37 -8.73 6.76
N GLU A 21 5.35 -7.90 6.55
CA GLU A 21 4.25 -8.28 5.66
C GLU A 21 4.85 -8.77 4.34
N PRO A 22 4.28 -9.82 3.70
CA PRO A 22 4.79 -10.28 2.42
C PRO A 22 4.86 -9.09 1.46
N GLU A 23 6.05 -8.82 0.93
CA GLU A 23 6.27 -7.73 -0.01
C GLU A 23 5.41 -8.00 -1.25
N GLU A 24 4.39 -7.17 -1.44
CA GLU A 24 3.51 -7.27 -2.60
C GLU A 24 4.24 -6.71 -3.83
N CYS A 25 4.20 -7.39 -4.96
CA CYS A 25 4.93 -6.98 -6.16
C CYS A 25 3.97 -6.46 -7.25
N TYR A 26 4.39 -5.44 -7.99
CA TYR A 26 3.70 -5.04 -9.22
C TYR A 26 4.30 -5.73 -10.45
N TYR A 27 3.45 -6.07 -11.41
CA TYR A 27 3.77 -6.99 -12.50
C TYR A 27 3.83 -6.27 -13.86
N ASP A 28 4.64 -6.79 -14.79
CA ASP A 28 4.58 -6.39 -16.20
C ASP A 28 3.46 -7.13 -16.95
N SER A 29 3.26 -6.78 -18.22
CA SER A 29 2.28 -7.41 -19.12
C SER A 29 2.53 -8.89 -19.40
N ARG A 30 3.67 -9.44 -18.97
CA ARG A 30 4.00 -10.87 -19.04
C ARG A 30 3.76 -11.58 -17.71
N GLY A 31 3.26 -10.88 -16.69
CA GLY A 31 3.06 -11.39 -15.33
C GLY A 31 4.37 -11.53 -14.55
N LEU A 32 5.44 -10.87 -14.96
CA LEU A 32 6.72 -10.88 -14.24
C LEU A 32 6.75 -9.77 -13.21
N CYS A 33 7.15 -10.12 -11.98
CA CYS A 33 7.37 -9.17 -10.91
C CYS A 33 8.49 -8.18 -11.32
N ILE A 34 8.14 -6.89 -11.43
CA ILE A 34 9.08 -5.83 -11.81
C ILE A 34 9.78 -5.27 -10.58
N GLY A 35 9.04 -5.15 -9.49
CA GLY A 35 9.56 -4.62 -8.24
C GLY A 35 8.55 -4.69 -7.10
N GLU A 36 9.08 -4.61 -5.89
CA GLU A 36 8.29 -4.63 -4.67
C GLU A 36 7.58 -3.29 -4.47
N CYS A 37 6.35 -3.37 -3.97
CA CYS A 37 5.57 -2.24 -3.56
C CYS A 37 6.11 -1.67 -2.25
N GLU A 38 6.12 -0.34 -2.15
CA GLU A 38 6.62 0.35 -0.97
C GLU A 38 5.81 -0.02 0.29
N PRO A 39 6.42 -0.01 1.49
CA PRO A 39 5.70 -0.26 2.73
C PRO A 39 4.46 0.64 2.88
N GLY A 40 3.33 0.04 3.26
CA GLY A 40 2.04 0.75 3.34
C GLY A 40 1.24 0.77 2.03
N THR A 41 1.74 0.12 0.98
CA THR A 41 1.02 -0.12 -0.27
C THR A 41 0.74 -1.61 -0.49
N TYR A 42 -0.15 -1.91 -1.41
CA TYR A 42 -0.52 -3.27 -1.83
C TYR A 42 -0.52 -3.34 -3.36
N ALA A 43 -0.26 -4.51 -3.93
CA ALA A 43 -0.29 -4.72 -5.36
C ALA A 43 -1.73 -4.79 -5.85
N TYR A 44 -2.08 -3.87 -6.74
CA TYR A 44 -3.33 -3.86 -7.46
C TYR A 44 -3.10 -4.34 -8.90
N THR A 45 -4.00 -5.17 -9.40
CA THR A 45 -4.01 -5.66 -10.78
C THR A 45 -5.45 -5.67 -11.29
N SER A 46 -5.67 -5.21 -12.51
CA SER A 46 -7.00 -5.34 -13.13
C SER A 46 -7.37 -6.80 -13.44
N ASN A 47 -6.40 -7.73 -13.48
CA ASN A 47 -6.61 -9.15 -13.79
C ASN A 47 -7.37 -9.36 -15.12
N CYS A 48 -7.06 -8.55 -16.14
CA CYS A 48 -7.78 -8.52 -17.40
C CYS A 48 -9.28 -8.15 -17.30
N ASP A 49 -9.71 -7.59 -16.17
CA ASP A 49 -10.98 -6.86 -16.11
C ASP A 49 -10.85 -5.57 -16.93
N LEU A 50 -11.90 -5.28 -17.70
CA LEU A 50 -11.97 -4.07 -18.52
C LEU A 50 -12.28 -2.84 -17.67
N MET A 51 -12.72 -3.03 -16.42
CA MET A 51 -12.95 -1.96 -15.45
C MET A 51 -11.98 -2.07 -14.29
N MET A 52 -11.48 -0.93 -13.83
CA MET A 52 -10.71 -0.81 -12.59
C MET A 52 -11.21 0.35 -11.76
N THR A 53 -10.93 0.30 -10.46
CA THR A 53 -11.03 1.49 -9.61
C THR A 53 -9.63 2.13 -9.52
N PRO A 54 -9.48 3.41 -9.91
CA PRO A 54 -8.23 4.14 -9.72
C PRO A 54 -7.82 4.22 -8.26
N GLU A 55 -6.53 4.44 -8.00
CA GLU A 55 -6.04 4.68 -6.64
C GLU A 55 -6.69 5.95 -6.05
N PRO A 56 -7.23 5.90 -4.82
CA PRO A 56 -7.65 7.10 -4.10
C PRO A 56 -6.49 8.09 -3.91
N THR A 57 -6.73 9.34 -4.27
CA THR A 57 -5.74 10.42 -4.11
C THR A 57 -6.27 11.52 -3.21
N CYS A 58 -5.40 12.40 -2.74
CA CYS A 58 -5.81 13.61 -2.02
C CYS A 58 -6.78 14.49 -2.82
N ASP A 59 -6.67 14.49 -4.14
CA ASP A 59 -7.53 15.26 -5.05
C ASP A 59 -8.85 14.56 -5.36
N ASN A 60 -8.84 13.23 -5.38
CA ASN A 60 -9.99 12.39 -5.64
C ASN A 60 -9.99 11.19 -4.68
N PRO A 61 -10.50 11.35 -3.45
CA PRO A 61 -10.42 10.33 -2.40
C PRO A 61 -11.40 9.17 -2.59
N SER A 62 -12.37 9.31 -3.50
CA SER A 62 -13.33 8.26 -3.84
C SER A 62 -13.49 8.21 -5.36
N PRO A 63 -12.48 7.71 -6.08
CA PRO A 63 -12.53 7.62 -7.52
C PRO A 63 -13.64 6.65 -7.97
N GLN A 64 -14.23 6.94 -9.12
CA GLN A 64 -15.19 6.05 -9.77
C GLN A 64 -14.45 5.05 -10.66
N GLU A 65 -15.10 3.92 -10.94
CA GLU A 65 -14.55 2.93 -11.88
C GLU A 65 -14.36 3.54 -13.28
N GLU A 66 -13.28 3.14 -13.93
CA GLU A 66 -12.94 3.55 -15.29
C GLU A 66 -12.38 2.36 -16.08
N GLU A 67 -12.29 2.52 -17.40
CA GLU A 67 -11.75 1.50 -18.29
C GLU A 67 -10.24 1.28 -18.03
N ALA A 68 -9.83 0.02 -17.96
CA ALA A 68 -8.47 -0.39 -17.68
C ALA A 68 -7.89 -1.27 -18.79
N PRO A 69 -6.58 -1.15 -19.10
CA PRO A 69 -5.92 -2.14 -19.93
C PRO A 69 -5.78 -3.47 -19.16
N CYS A 70 -5.76 -4.59 -19.89
CA CYS A 70 -5.69 -5.93 -19.28
C CYS A 70 -4.42 -6.16 -18.45
N ASP A 71 -3.33 -5.47 -18.77
CA ASP A 71 -2.04 -5.54 -18.11
C ASP A 71 -1.83 -4.44 -17.06
N TYR A 72 -2.90 -3.79 -16.60
CA TYR A 72 -2.79 -2.79 -15.55
C TYR A 72 -2.35 -3.43 -14.23
N SER A 73 -1.19 -2.98 -13.73
CA SER A 73 -0.68 -3.31 -12.41
C SER A 73 0.01 -2.09 -11.79
N ALA A 74 -0.25 -1.84 -10.50
CA ALA A 74 0.32 -0.72 -9.76
C ALA A 74 0.35 -1.01 -8.25
N CYS A 75 1.07 -0.20 -7.49
CA CYS A 75 1.08 -0.26 -6.02
C CYS A 75 0.14 0.79 -5.43
N TYR A 76 -0.96 0.34 -4.83
CA TYR A 76 -1.99 1.21 -4.26
C TYR A 76 -1.81 1.41 -2.76
N CYS A 77 -2.13 2.59 -2.23
CA CYS A 77 -2.14 2.87 -0.79
C CYS A 77 -3.13 1.97 -0.05
N LYS A 78 -2.70 1.39 1.08
CA LYS A 78 -3.60 0.61 1.95
C LYS A 78 -4.64 1.53 2.59
N ALA A 79 -5.89 1.07 2.66
CA ALA A 79 -6.93 1.77 3.40
C ALA A 79 -6.54 1.92 4.89
N PRO A 80 -6.83 3.07 5.54
CA PRO A 80 -7.66 4.19 5.08
C PRO A 80 -6.85 5.38 4.51
N THR A 81 -5.68 5.14 3.92
CA THR A 81 -4.82 6.21 3.38
C THR A 81 -5.09 6.48 1.91
N VAL A 82 -4.74 7.68 1.45
CA VAL A 82 -4.81 8.11 0.05
C VAL A 82 -3.43 8.57 -0.44
N ARG A 83 -3.21 8.56 -1.76
CA ARG A 83 -1.97 9.04 -2.36
C ARG A 83 -1.95 10.57 -2.43
N ASP A 84 -0.93 11.18 -1.83
CA ASP A 84 -0.59 12.57 -2.09
C ASP A 84 0.20 12.67 -3.40
N SER A 85 -0.44 13.14 -4.46
CA SER A 85 0.16 13.31 -5.79
C SER A 85 1.39 14.23 -5.80
N SER A 86 1.54 15.11 -4.80
CA SER A 86 2.67 16.05 -4.72
C SER A 86 3.94 15.41 -4.15
N THR A 87 3.79 14.45 -3.24
CA THR A 87 4.92 13.79 -2.56
C THR A 87 5.08 12.32 -2.95
N GLY A 88 4.07 11.74 -3.61
CA GLY A 88 4.00 10.31 -3.92
C GLY A 88 3.70 9.42 -2.71
N LYS A 89 3.45 9.99 -1.52
CA LYS A 89 3.29 9.21 -0.28
C LYS A 89 1.84 8.87 0.02
N CYS A 90 1.63 7.73 0.68
CA CYS A 90 0.35 7.40 1.29
C CYS A 90 0.19 8.16 2.60
N VAL A 91 -0.87 8.95 2.69
CA VAL A 91 -1.18 9.77 3.87
C VAL A 91 -2.65 9.62 4.25
N PRO A 92 -3.01 9.79 5.53
CA PRO A 92 -4.40 9.97 5.92
C PRO A 92 -5.01 11.19 5.21
N GLN A 93 -6.30 11.14 4.89
CA GLN A 93 -7.00 12.21 4.16
C GLN A 93 -6.86 13.57 4.85
N GLU A 94 -6.80 13.61 6.18
CA GLU A 94 -6.67 14.85 6.95
C GLU A 94 -5.29 15.51 6.80
N GLN A 95 -4.30 14.77 6.31
CA GLN A 95 -2.93 15.22 6.09
C GLN A 95 -2.68 15.65 4.64
N CYS A 96 -3.70 15.57 3.78
CA CYS A 96 -3.60 16.05 2.41
C CYS A 96 -3.27 17.55 2.35
N PRO A 97 -2.43 17.97 1.37
CA PRO A 97 -2.10 19.37 1.21
C PRO A 97 -3.36 20.20 0.95
N LYS A 98 -3.57 21.24 1.76
CA LYS A 98 -4.66 22.19 1.54
C LYS A 98 -4.36 22.95 0.25
N LYS A 99 -5.23 22.86 -0.74
CA LYS A 99 -5.16 23.71 -1.94
C LYS A 99 -5.17 25.17 -1.48
N LYS A 100 -4.16 25.93 -1.89
CA LYS A 100 -4.22 27.37 -1.84
C LYS A 100 -4.93 27.80 -3.11
N ASP A 101 -6.10 28.40 -2.95
CA ASP A 101 -6.84 29.07 -4.03
C ASP A 101 -6.01 30.23 -4.61
#